data_AF-A0A1U8PMK0-F1
#
_entry.id   AF-A0A1U8PMK0-F1
#
_cell.length_a   1.000
_cell.length_b   1.000
_cell.length_c   1.000
_cell.angle_alpha   90.00
_cell.angle_beta   90.00
_cell.angle_gamma   90.00
#
_symmetry.space_group_name_H-M   'P 1'
#
loop_
_entity.id
_entity.type
_entity.pdbx_description
1 polymer ?
#
loop_
_entity_poly.entity_id
_entity_poly.type
_entity_poly.pdbx_seq_one_letter_code
_entity_poly.pdbx_strand_id
1 'polypeptide(L)'
;MLGVCTPDMQFVYVLPGWEGSVADGRVLRDAISRRHGLKVPHGCYYLVDAGYTNCEGFLAPFRGQRYHLNEWRQGYQPSSPQEFANASAPPIANMACHGS
;
A
#
# COMPACT_ATOMS: atom_id res chain seq x y z
N MET A 1 8.75 -3.34 11.07
CA MET A 1 8.49 -1.88 10.88
C MET A 1 7.49 -1.69 9.74
N LEU A 2 6.51 -0.80 9.90
CA LEU A 2 5.56 -0.42 8.85
C LEU A 2 5.83 1.02 8.42
N GLY A 3 5.96 1.24 7.11
CA GLY A 3 6.15 2.55 6.50
C GLY A 3 5.11 2.80 5.42
N VAL A 4 4.58 4.03 5.38
CA VAL A 4 3.73 4.53 4.29
C VAL A 4 4.44 5.72 3.67
N CYS A 5 4.68 5.66 2.37
CA CYS A 5 5.36 6.70 1.62
C CYS A 5 4.53 7.15 0.41
N THR A 6 4.52 8.46 0.15
CA THR A 6 3.95 8.98 -1.09
C THR A 6 4.70 8.39 -2.29
N PRO A 7 4.11 8.45 -3.51
CA PRO A 7 4.82 8.07 -4.73
C PRO A 7 6.16 8.80 -4.94
N ASP A 8 6.32 9.98 -4.33
CA ASP A 8 7.55 10.78 -4.37
C ASP A 8 8.53 10.41 -3.23
N MET A 9 8.35 9.24 -2.61
CA MET A 9 9.19 8.66 -1.55
C MET A 9 9.23 9.47 -0.24
N GLN A 10 8.22 10.31 0.02
CA GLN A 10 8.09 11.02 1.30
C GLN A 10 7.29 10.17 2.29
N PHE A 11 7.85 9.91 3.48
CA PHE A 11 7.13 9.17 4.52
C PHE A 11 6.00 10.01 5.11
N VAL A 12 4.78 9.49 5.07
CA VAL A 12 3.58 10.09 5.67
C VAL A 12 3.18 9.39 6.97
N TYR A 13 3.62 8.15 7.16
CA TYR A 13 3.41 7.40 8.39
C TYR A 13 4.53 6.39 8.59
N VAL A 14 4.99 6.27 9.84
CA VAL A 14 6.00 5.30 10.25
C VAL A 14 5.59 4.70 11.59
N LEU A 15 5.52 3.37 11.65
CA LEU A 15 5.29 2.63 12.89
C LEU A 15 6.53 1.76 13.21
N PRO A 16 7.39 2.23 14.13
CA PRO A 16 8.50 1.45 14.65
C PRO A 16 8.03 0.46 15.74
N GLY A 17 8.89 -0.48 16.13
CA GLY A 17 8.68 -1.32 17.32
C GLY A 17 7.97 -2.66 17.08
N TRP A 18 7.95 -3.15 15.84
CA TRP A 18 7.55 -4.52 15.53
C TRP A 18 8.79 -5.33 15.15
N GLU A 19 9.17 -6.26 16.03
CA GLU A 19 10.33 -7.15 15.92
C GLU A 19 9.89 -8.51 15.38
N GLY A 20 10.65 -9.10 14.43
CA GLY A 20 10.63 -10.50 13.99
C GLY A 20 9.30 -11.14 13.57
N SER A 21 9.19 -11.60 12.32
CA SER A 21 8.18 -12.55 11.78
C SER A 21 6.69 -12.29 12.10
N VAL A 22 6.34 -11.12 12.63
CA VAL A 22 4.94 -10.77 12.90
C VAL A 22 4.23 -10.62 11.56
N ALA A 23 3.08 -11.28 11.45
CA ALA A 23 2.24 -11.17 10.28
C ALA A 23 1.89 -9.71 9.99
N ASP A 24 2.23 -9.27 8.79
CA ASP A 24 1.86 -8.02 8.13
C ASP A 24 0.46 -7.48 8.51
N GLY A 25 -0.57 -8.34 8.45
CA GLY A 25 -1.93 -7.97 8.83
C GLY A 25 -2.10 -7.53 10.29
N ARG A 26 -1.32 -8.07 11.24
CA ARG A 26 -1.32 -7.62 12.64
C ARG A 26 -0.71 -6.23 12.78
N VAL A 27 0.40 -5.98 12.08
CA VAL A 27 1.09 -4.68 12.11
C VAL A 27 0.18 -3.58 11.53
N LEU A 28 -0.49 -3.86 10.41
CA LEU A 28 -1.46 -2.94 9.83
C LEU A 28 -2.66 -2.70 10.76
N ARG A 29 -3.22 -3.76 11.36
CA ARG A 29 -4.36 -3.62 12.29
C ARG A 29 -4.03 -2.73 13.48
N ASP A 30 -2.82 -2.89 14.03
CA ASP A 30 -2.33 -2.04 15.11
C ASP A 30 -2.07 -0.60 14.64
N ALA A 31 -1.53 -0.41 13.42
CA ALA A 31 -1.37 0.92 12.85
C ALA A 31 -2.71 1.68 12.75
N ILE A 32 -3.80 1.01 12.38
CA ILE A 32 -5.14 1.64 12.26
C ILE A 32 -5.78 1.90 13.63
N SER A 33 -5.60 1.01 14.61
CA SER A 33 -6.31 1.09 15.90
C SER A 33 -5.77 2.15 16.86
N ARG A 34 -4.57 2.68 16.61
CA ARG A 34 -3.92 3.70 17.45
C ARG A 34 -4.66 5.04 17.41
N ARG A 35 -4.65 5.78 18.53
CA ARG A 35 -5.31 7.10 18.67
C ARG A 35 -4.87 8.12 17.60
N HIS A 36 -3.61 8.07 17.18
CA HIS A 36 -3.03 8.85 16.08
C HIS A 36 -2.49 7.90 14.99
N GLY A 37 -3.21 6.80 14.77
CA GLY A 37 -2.87 5.75 13.83
C GLY A 37 -2.98 6.16 12.38
N LEU A 38 -2.65 5.22 11.50
CA LEU A 38 -2.78 5.35 10.06
C LEU A 38 -4.25 5.60 9.68
N LYS A 39 -4.51 6.69 8.94
CA LYS A 39 -5.83 7.05 8.45
C LYS A 39 -5.85 7.06 6.93
N VAL A 40 -6.87 6.44 6.36
CA VAL A 40 -7.12 6.51 4.92
C VAL A 40 -8.13 7.63 4.66
N PRO A 41 -7.82 8.63 3.82
CA PRO A 41 -8.81 9.60 3.36
C PRO A 41 -9.97 8.91 2.64
N HIS A 42 -11.19 9.43 2.81
CA HIS A 42 -12.38 8.89 2.14
C HIS A 42 -12.22 8.91 0.62
N GLY A 43 -12.52 7.78 -0.02
CA GLY A 43 -12.39 7.61 -1.48
C GLY A 43 -10.96 7.40 -1.98
N CYS A 44 -9.98 7.27 -1.09
CA CYS A 44 -8.60 6.97 -1.43
C CYS A 44 -8.19 5.57 -0.97
N TYR A 45 -7.10 5.04 -1.54
CA TYR A 45 -6.52 3.75 -1.16
C TYR A 45 -5.00 3.86 -1.01
N TYR A 46 -4.45 3.15 -0.04
CA TYR A 46 -3.03 2.83 0.02
C TYR A 46 -2.76 1.55 -0.77
N LEU A 47 -1.67 1.55 -1.53
CA LEU A 47 -1.19 0.34 -2.18
C LEU A 47 -0.43 -0.50 -1.15
N VAL A 48 -0.88 -1.71 -0.89
CA VAL A 48 -0.25 -2.64 0.06
C VAL A 48 0.43 -3.79 -0.65
N ASP A 49 1.34 -4.47 0.03
CA ASP A 49 1.99 -5.67 -0.52
C ASP A 49 0.97 -6.77 -0.85
N ALA A 50 1.28 -7.64 -1.82
CA ALA A 50 0.40 -8.73 -2.26
C ALA A 50 0.10 -9.81 -1.19
N GLY A 51 0.72 -9.69 -0.01
CA GLY A 51 0.44 -10.48 1.18
C GLY A 51 -0.77 -9.98 1.99
N TYR A 52 -1.26 -8.77 1.71
CA TYR A 52 -2.42 -8.19 2.38
C TYR A 52 -3.74 -8.54 1.68
N THR A 53 -4.80 -8.62 2.47
CA THR A 53 -6.17 -8.74 1.97
C THR A 53 -6.68 -7.37 1.55
N ASN A 54 -7.30 -7.27 0.37
CA ASN A 54 -8.01 -6.06 -0.06
C ASN A 54 -9.11 -5.71 0.94
N CYS A 55 -9.15 -4.45 1.38
CA CYS A 55 -10.22 -3.92 2.20
C CYS A 55 -10.40 -2.42 1.93
N GLU A 56 -11.42 -1.81 2.54
CA GLU A 56 -11.65 -0.37 2.38
C GLU A 56 -10.38 0.41 2.76
N GLY A 57 -9.90 1.21 1.81
CA GLY A 57 -8.70 2.02 1.96
C GLY A 57 -7.36 1.32 1.76
N PHE A 58 -7.33 0.00 1.51
CA PHE A 58 -6.10 -0.76 1.26
C PHE A 58 -6.29 -1.71 0.06
N LEU A 59 -5.48 -1.51 -0.98
CA LEU A 59 -5.55 -2.28 -2.21
C LEU A 59 -4.20 -2.97 -2.47
N ALA A 60 -4.22 -4.29 -2.53
CA ALA A 60 -3.11 -5.12 -2.97
C ALA A 60 -3.16 -5.24 -4.51
N PRO A 61 -2.04 -5.02 -5.21
CA PRO A 61 -1.98 -5.23 -6.64
C PRO A 61 -2.16 -6.70 -6.99
N PHE A 62 -2.70 -6.97 -8.19
CA PHE A 62 -2.80 -8.33 -8.71
C PHE A 62 -1.44 -9.04 -8.68
N ARG A 63 -1.40 -10.23 -8.07
CA ARG A 63 -0.19 -11.05 -7.93
C ARG A 63 0.43 -11.35 -9.29
N GLY A 64 1.75 -11.20 -9.37
CA GLY A 64 2.51 -11.41 -10.61
C GLY A 64 2.62 -10.19 -11.51
N GLN A 65 1.92 -9.09 -11.20
CA GLN A 65 2.04 -7.83 -11.93
C GLN A 65 2.83 -6.81 -11.10
N ARG A 66 3.85 -6.20 -11.71
CA ARG A 66 4.55 -5.08 -11.08
C ARG A 66 3.69 -3.82 -11.18
N TYR A 67 3.56 -3.11 -10.06
CA TYR A 67 2.90 -1.83 -10.02
C TYR A 67 3.90 -0.73 -10.39
N HIS A 68 3.82 -0.22 -11.63
CA HIS A 68 4.73 0.79 -12.15
C HIS A 68 4.10 2.20 -12.04
N LEU A 69 4.04 2.73 -10.81
CA LEU A 69 3.45 4.04 -10.50
C LEU A 69 3.98 5.18 -11.37
N ASN A 70 5.29 5.19 -11.62
CA ASN A 70 5.93 6.22 -12.44
C ASN A 70 5.62 6.06 -13.93
N GLU A 71 5.48 4.84 -14.43
CA GLU A 71 5.20 4.58 -15.85
C GLU A 71 3.76 4.97 -16.19
N TRP A 72 2.80 4.71 -15.30
CA TRP A 72 1.40 5.10 -15.51
C TRP A 72 1.21 6.62 -15.48
N ARG A 73 1.93 7.32 -14.61
CA ARG A 73 1.98 8.79 -14.62
C ARG A 73 2.56 9.37 -15.92
N GLN A 74 3.39 8.59 -16.62
CA GLN A 74 4.02 8.97 -17.90
C GLN A 74 3.22 8.52 -19.13
N GLY A 75 1.97 8.06 -18.95
CA GLY A 75 1.08 7.70 -20.05
C GLY A 75 1.20 6.26 -20.53
N TYR A 76 1.83 5.38 -19.76
CA TYR A 76 1.79 3.94 -20.04
C TYR A 76 0.35 3.44 -20.03
N GLN A 77 -0.05 2.76 -21.10
CA GLN A 77 -1.36 2.15 -21.24
C GLN A 77 -1.30 0.69 -20.80
N PRO A 78 -2.13 0.30 -19.81
CA PRO A 78 -2.32 -1.10 -19.48
C PRO A 78 -2.65 -1.93 -20.71
N SER A 79 -2.00 -3.09 -20.83
CA SER A 79 -2.17 -4.03 -21.95
C SER A 79 -2.95 -5.27 -21.56
N SER A 80 -3.00 -5.59 -20.26
CA SER A 80 -3.75 -6.73 -19.72
C SER A 80 -4.90 -6.28 -18.81
N PRO A 81 -5.98 -7.08 -18.67
CA PRO A 81 -7.06 -6.80 -17.73
C PRO A 81 -6.58 -6.62 -16.28
N GLN A 82 -5.48 -7.29 -15.91
CA GLN A 82 -4.86 -7.20 -14.59
C GLN A 82 -4.14 -5.85 -14.39
N GLU A 83 -3.43 -5.37 -15.41
CA GLU A 83 -2.84 -4.03 -15.41
C GLU A 83 -3.93 -2.95 -15.38
N PHE A 84 -5.01 -3.12 -16.14
CA PHE A 84 -6.16 -2.20 -16.13
C PHE A 84 -6.80 -2.11 -14.75
N ALA A 85 -6.99 -3.25 -14.10
CA ALA A 85 -7.56 -3.29 -12.75
C ALA A 85 -6.64 -2.66 -11.70
N ASN A 86 -5.32 -2.78 -11.85
CA ASN A 86 -4.38 -2.10 -10.97
C ASN A 86 -4.33 -0.57 -11.27
N ALA A 87 -4.49 -0.14 -12.52
CA ALA A 87 -4.42 1.27 -12.95
C ALA A 87 -5.72 2.07 -12.68
N SER A 88 -6.87 1.40 -12.59
CA SER A 88 -8.17 2.05 -12.39
C SER A 88 -8.34 2.69 -11.00
N ALA A 89 -7.48 2.34 -10.03
CA ALA A 89 -7.47 2.90 -8.69
C ALA A 89 -6.06 3.38 -8.32
N PRO A 90 -5.68 4.62 -8.72
CA PRO A 90 -4.38 5.16 -8.37
C PRO A 90 -4.28 5.38 -6.85
N PRO A 91 -3.30 4.76 -6.15
CA PRO A 91 -3.12 4.89 -4.72
C PRO A 91 -2.51 6.25 -4.40
N ILE A 92 -2.79 6.73 -3.18
CA ILE A 92 -2.23 7.98 -2.68
C ILE A 92 -0.84 7.80 -2.06
N ALA A 93 -0.49 6.57 -1.68
CA ALA A 93 0.82 6.20 -1.15
C ALA A 93 0.99 4.68 -1.18
N ASN A 94 2.26 4.26 -1.15
CA ASN A 94 2.67 2.87 -1.00
C ASN A 94 2.85 2.56 0.48
N MET A 95 2.45 1.36 0.88
CA MET A 95 2.57 0.85 2.22
C MET A 95 3.33 -0.48 2.18
N ALA A 96 4.41 -0.56 2.96
CA ALA A 96 5.23 -1.75 3.10
C ALA A 96 5.46 -2.09 4.57
N CYS A 97 5.48 -3.38 4.88
CA CYS A 97 5.98 -3.89 6.15
C CYS A 97 7.28 -4.65 5.94
N HIS A 98 8.33 -4.22 6.63
CA HIS A 98 9.57 -4.96 6.71
C HIS A 98 9.65 -5.67 8.06
N GLY A 99 9.67 -7.00 8.06
CA GLY A 99 10.20 -7.76 9.18
C GLY A 99 11.71 -7.53 9.23
N SER A 100 12.21 -7.03 10.36
CA SER A 100 13.64 -7.05 10.67
C SER A 100 14.11 -8.48 10.90
#